data_AF-A0A1H4H0U7-F1
#
_entry.id   AF-A0A1H4H0U7-F1
#
_cell.length_a   1.000
_cell.length_b   1.000
_cell.length_c   1.000
_cell.angle_alpha   90.00
_cell.angle_beta   90.00
_cell.angle_gamma   90.00
#
_symmetry.space_group_name_H-M   'P 1'
#
loop_
_entity.id
_entity.type
_entity.pdbx_description
1 polymer ?
#
loop_
_entity_poly.entity_id
_entity_poly.type
_entity_poly.pdbx_seq_one_letter_code
_entity_poly.pdbx_strand_id
1 'polypeptide(L)'
;GLREVLITGGLAPITNRPVDEVYAATWARVREANQRYHARYPGDLDRLRTILRRLDEEDVRLPNGDRLTSRRFRQTGMWLGDSAGFERLHHLLELPFGSAAFMVDAQMASSWERNPIYATLHESSYADGGATRWSAHRLAPEEAMTGDLLGAEHVFPWMWDDYSGLRAHREVAQLLAQHPWPRLYDADRLARNEVPVAATVYVDDVYVERSFAEETARGVRGLRAWVTNEYAHNGLRADGERIVGRLLDMVRGRA
;
A
#
# COMPACT_ATOMS: atom_id res chain seq x y z
N GLY A 1 -8.84 -31.08 1.53
CA GLY A 1 -8.60 -29.91 0.66
C GLY A 1 -9.40 -28.72 1.14
N LEU A 2 -9.28 -27.56 0.49
CA LEU A 2 -10.09 -26.38 0.77
C LEU A 2 -11.51 -26.53 0.20
N ARG A 3 -12.51 -25.99 0.90
CA ARG A 3 -13.91 -26.00 0.45
C ARG A 3 -14.25 -24.80 -0.44
N GLU A 4 -13.87 -23.61 -0.01
CA GLU A 4 -14.10 -22.33 -0.68
C GLU A 4 -13.03 -21.33 -0.22
N VAL A 5 -12.71 -20.31 -1.02
CA VAL A 5 -11.71 -19.28 -0.71
C VAL A 5 -12.30 -17.89 -0.92
N LEU A 6 -12.11 -17.00 0.05
CA LEU A 6 -12.51 -15.59 -0.01
C LEU A 6 -11.25 -14.72 0.03
N ILE A 7 -11.13 -13.78 -0.89
CA ILE A 7 -9.98 -12.85 -0.99
C ILE A 7 -10.50 -11.42 -0.89
N THR A 8 -9.90 -10.59 -0.05
CA THR A 8 -10.33 -9.19 0.13
C THR A 8 -9.19 -8.23 -0.20
N GLY A 9 -9.32 -7.46 -1.28
CA GLY A 9 -8.40 -6.36 -1.61
C GLY A 9 -6.96 -6.77 -1.93
N GLY A 10 -6.71 -8.03 -2.35
CA GLY A 10 -5.34 -8.59 -2.42
C GLY A 10 -5.11 -9.60 -3.53
N LEU A 11 -5.70 -9.40 -4.72
CA LEU A 11 -5.41 -10.25 -5.88
C LEU A 11 -4.09 -9.83 -6.54
N ALA A 12 -3.02 -10.54 -6.21
CA ALA A 12 -1.71 -10.36 -6.82
C ALA A 12 -1.69 -10.83 -8.30
N PRO A 13 -0.89 -10.20 -9.17
CA PRO A 13 -0.66 -10.69 -10.54
C PRO A 13 -0.05 -12.10 -10.52
N ILE A 14 -0.60 -13.02 -11.31
CA ILE A 14 -0.13 -14.43 -11.39
C ILE A 14 0.49 -14.81 -12.73
N THR A 15 0.71 -13.84 -13.61
CA THR A 15 1.15 -14.06 -15.00
C THR A 15 2.65 -13.84 -15.20
N ASN A 16 3.47 -14.05 -14.16
CA ASN A 16 4.92 -13.84 -14.17
C ASN A 16 5.30 -12.42 -14.63
N ARG A 17 4.53 -11.45 -14.14
CA ARG A 17 4.75 -10.03 -14.44
C ARG A 17 5.99 -9.55 -13.68
N PRO A 18 6.91 -8.80 -14.31
CA PRO A 18 8.02 -8.18 -13.59
C PRO A 18 7.49 -7.27 -12.48
N VAL A 19 8.11 -7.36 -11.30
CA VAL A 19 7.81 -6.50 -10.14
C VAL A 19 7.85 -5.00 -10.46
N ASP A 20 8.71 -4.61 -11.41
CA ASP A 20 8.83 -3.23 -11.89
C ASP A 20 7.55 -2.73 -12.58
N GLU A 21 6.81 -3.59 -13.27
CA GLU A 21 5.51 -3.19 -13.84
C GLU A 21 4.45 -2.97 -12.76
N VAL A 22 4.50 -3.76 -11.68
CA VAL A 22 3.60 -3.59 -10.52
C VAL A 22 3.86 -2.25 -9.84
N TYR A 23 5.14 -1.92 -9.60
CA TYR A 23 5.48 -0.66 -8.96
C TYR A 23 5.29 0.56 -9.86
N ALA A 24 5.52 0.45 -11.17
CA ALA A 24 5.17 1.52 -12.11
C ALA A 24 3.65 1.80 -12.11
N ALA A 25 2.82 0.75 -12.11
CA ALA A 25 1.36 0.89 -12.08
C ALA A 25 0.87 1.48 -10.76
N THR A 26 1.35 0.98 -9.62
CA THR A 26 0.95 1.53 -8.31
C THR A 26 1.42 2.97 -8.14
N TRP A 27 2.60 3.37 -8.62
CA TRP A 27 3.01 4.79 -8.64
C TRP A 27 2.08 5.68 -9.45
N ALA A 28 1.51 5.19 -10.56
CA ALA A 28 0.48 5.91 -11.29
C ALA A 28 -0.79 6.10 -10.44
N ARG A 29 -1.23 5.07 -9.71
CA ARG A 29 -2.36 5.17 -8.77
C ARG A 29 -2.10 6.14 -7.63
N VAL A 30 -0.88 6.17 -7.09
CA VAL A 30 -0.50 7.16 -6.07
C VAL A 30 -0.62 8.58 -6.59
N ARG A 31 -0.17 8.86 -7.81
CA ARG A 31 -0.33 10.18 -8.44
C ARG A 31 -1.79 10.56 -8.61
N GLU A 32 -2.62 9.65 -9.12
CA GLU A 32 -4.07 9.89 -9.27
C GLU A 32 -4.74 10.15 -7.90
N ALA A 33 -4.37 9.40 -6.86
CA ALA A 33 -4.91 9.58 -5.51
C ALA A 33 -4.49 10.92 -4.89
N ASN A 34 -3.22 11.32 -5.03
CA ASN A 34 -2.76 12.65 -4.61
C ASN A 34 -3.51 13.77 -5.35
N GLN A 35 -3.73 13.64 -6.66
CA GLN A 35 -4.50 14.63 -7.43
C GLN A 35 -5.94 14.75 -6.92
N ARG A 36 -6.63 13.62 -6.65
CA ARG A 36 -7.97 13.63 -6.07
C ARG A 36 -7.99 14.26 -4.68
N TYR A 37 -7.00 13.95 -3.85
CA TYR A 37 -6.86 14.50 -2.51
C TYR A 37 -6.72 16.03 -2.55
N HIS A 38 -5.79 16.55 -3.35
CA HIS A 38 -5.58 18.00 -3.47
C HIS A 38 -6.72 18.71 -4.22
N ALA A 39 -7.44 18.04 -5.11
CA ALA A 39 -8.66 18.60 -5.70
C ALA A 39 -9.77 18.78 -4.63
N ARG A 40 -9.86 17.86 -3.66
CA ARG A 40 -10.82 17.96 -2.53
C ARG A 40 -10.38 19.00 -1.50
N TYR A 41 -9.08 19.08 -1.20
CA TYR A 41 -8.50 20.03 -0.25
C TYR A 41 -7.37 20.86 -0.89
N PRO A 42 -7.70 21.91 -1.68
CA PRO A 42 -6.69 22.66 -2.43
C PRO A 42 -5.61 23.33 -1.57
N GLY A 43 -5.96 23.78 -0.37
CA GLY A 43 -5.01 24.43 0.55
C GLY A 43 -3.98 23.47 1.17
N ASP A 44 -4.21 22.16 1.09
CA ASP A 44 -3.34 21.18 1.73
C ASP A 44 -2.00 21.01 1.01
N LEU A 45 -1.93 21.32 -0.29
CA LEU A 45 -0.68 21.24 -1.04
C LEU A 45 0.36 22.23 -0.50
N ASP A 46 -0.05 23.47 -0.21
CA ASP A 46 0.84 24.50 0.34
C ASP A 46 1.21 24.20 1.80
N ARG A 47 0.28 23.66 2.58
CA ARG A 47 0.55 23.18 3.95
C ARG A 47 1.57 22.04 3.93
N LEU A 48 1.39 21.06 3.05
CA LEU A 48 2.31 19.93 2.88
C LEU A 48 3.70 20.44 2.51
N ARG A 49 3.84 21.29 1.49
CA ARG A 49 5.12 21.89 1.10
C ARG A 49 5.80 22.63 2.26
N THR A 50 5.02 23.38 3.04
CA THR A 50 5.52 24.09 4.22
C THR A 50 6.04 23.12 5.28
N ILE A 51 5.28 22.06 5.58
CA ILE A 51 5.68 21.03 6.54
C ILE A 51 6.95 20.33 6.08
N LEU A 52 7.00 19.85 4.84
CA LEU A 52 8.16 19.14 4.29
C LEU A 52 9.43 20.00 4.36
N ARG A 53 9.35 21.26 3.95
CA ARG A 53 10.47 22.21 4.04
C ARG A 53 10.94 22.38 5.48
N ARG A 54 10.02 22.56 6.43
CA ARG A 54 10.38 22.69 7.86
C ARG A 54 11.01 21.42 8.42
N LEU A 55 10.57 20.23 8.01
CA LEU A 55 11.18 18.97 8.44
C LEU A 55 12.60 18.76 7.88
N ASP A 56 12.91 19.34 6.72
CA ASP A 56 14.26 19.34 6.16
C ASP A 56 15.19 20.30 6.92
N GLU A 57 14.68 21.45 7.36
CA GLU A 57 15.43 22.51 8.06
C GLU A 57 15.56 22.28 9.58
N GLU A 58 14.56 21.67 10.21
CA GLU A 58 14.44 21.55 11.67
C GLU A 58 14.66 20.10 12.15
N ASP A 59 15.11 19.93 13.39
CA ASP A 59 15.21 18.62 14.04
C ASP A 59 13.96 18.36 14.91
N VAL A 60 12.94 17.77 14.27
CA VAL A 60 11.64 17.51 14.88
C VAL A 60 11.54 16.04 15.32
N ARG A 61 11.19 15.80 16.59
CA ARG A 61 11.25 14.46 17.22
C ARG A 61 9.87 13.90 17.58
N LEU A 62 9.58 12.72 17.05
CA LEU A 62 8.35 11.97 17.34
C LEU A 62 8.32 11.50 18.80
N PRO A 63 7.14 11.14 19.34
CA PRO A 63 7.01 10.60 20.70
C PRO A 63 7.95 9.42 21.02
N ASN A 64 8.30 8.60 20.02
CA ASN A 64 9.26 7.50 20.17
C ASN A 64 10.74 7.94 20.16
N GLY A 65 11.03 9.22 19.96
CA GLY A 65 12.39 9.79 19.87
C GLY A 65 13.01 9.81 18.47
N ASP A 66 12.37 9.20 17.47
CA ASP A 66 12.86 9.25 16.09
C ASP A 66 12.74 10.66 15.51
N ARG A 67 13.63 10.98 14.56
CA ARG A 67 13.48 12.19 13.74
C ARG A 67 12.33 12.00 12.76
N LEU A 68 11.39 12.93 12.74
CA LEU A 68 10.42 13.04 11.66
C LEU A 68 11.10 13.74 10.47
N THR A 69 11.58 12.96 9.50
CA THR A 69 12.15 13.49 8.26
C THR A 69 11.03 13.79 7.25
N SER A 70 11.29 14.64 6.25
CA SER A 70 10.32 14.91 5.18
C SER A 70 9.96 13.63 4.41
N ARG A 71 10.94 12.76 4.12
CA ARG A 71 10.71 11.46 3.47
C ARG A 71 9.85 10.51 4.30
N ARG A 72 10.02 10.51 5.63
CA ARG A 72 9.13 9.79 6.56
C ARG A 72 7.73 10.41 6.59
N PHE A 73 7.61 11.73 6.56
CA PHE A 73 6.31 12.39 6.55
C PHE A 73 5.50 12.11 5.27
N ARG A 74 6.17 11.96 4.11
CA ARG A 74 5.50 11.54 2.86
C ARG A 74 4.84 10.16 2.98
N GLN A 75 5.26 9.32 3.92
CA GLN A 75 4.61 8.02 4.20
C GLN A 75 3.24 8.14 4.88
N THR A 76 2.83 9.34 5.31
CA THR A 76 1.44 9.58 5.74
C THR A 76 0.44 9.32 4.61
N GLY A 77 0.90 9.34 3.36
CA GLY A 77 0.14 8.90 2.18
C GLY A 77 -0.33 7.45 2.20
N MET A 78 0.11 6.62 3.17
CA MET A 78 -0.54 5.33 3.51
C MET A 78 -2.02 5.48 3.88
N TRP A 79 -2.52 6.69 4.10
CA TRP A 79 -3.95 6.95 4.24
C TRP A 79 -4.68 7.17 2.91
N LEU A 80 -4.01 7.42 1.79
CA LEU A 80 -4.67 7.70 0.50
C LEU A 80 -5.57 6.55 0.01
N GLY A 81 -5.28 5.30 0.39
CA GLY A 81 -6.11 4.13 0.09
C GLY A 81 -7.11 3.74 1.18
N ASP A 82 -7.27 4.54 2.24
CA ASP A 82 -8.26 4.31 3.31
C ASP A 82 -9.54 5.13 3.04
N SER A 83 -10.71 4.55 3.30
CA SER A 83 -12.01 5.19 3.05
C SER A 83 -12.23 6.50 3.84
N ALA A 84 -11.52 6.70 4.96
CA ALA A 84 -11.54 7.96 5.73
C ALA A 84 -10.18 8.68 5.71
N GLY A 85 -9.28 8.27 4.82
CA GLY A 85 -7.89 8.69 4.87
C GLY A 85 -7.63 10.11 4.37
N PHE A 86 -8.46 10.61 3.45
CA PHE A 86 -8.38 11.98 2.97
C PHE A 86 -8.67 12.98 4.10
N GLU A 87 -9.71 12.72 4.90
CA GLU A 87 -10.06 13.54 6.07
C GLU A 87 -8.98 13.45 7.16
N ARG A 88 -8.35 12.29 7.35
CA ARG A 88 -7.23 12.15 8.31
C ARG A 88 -5.99 12.93 7.87
N LEU A 89 -5.64 12.87 6.60
CA LEU A 89 -4.54 13.66 6.03
C LEU A 89 -4.83 15.15 6.18
N HIS A 90 -6.04 15.58 5.81
CA HIS A 90 -6.46 16.97 5.95
C HIS A 90 -6.34 17.44 7.40
N HIS A 91 -6.88 16.67 8.34
CA HIS A 91 -6.77 16.99 9.76
C HIS A 91 -5.31 17.11 10.21
N LEU A 92 -4.46 16.15 9.85
CA LEU A 92 -3.03 16.16 10.20
C LEU A 92 -2.33 17.43 9.69
N LEU A 93 -2.62 17.87 8.46
CA LEU A 93 -2.00 19.06 7.87
C LEU A 93 -2.51 20.38 8.46
N GLU A 94 -3.70 20.39 9.07
CA GLU A 94 -4.24 21.55 9.76
C GLU A 94 -3.70 21.73 11.19
N LEU A 95 -3.15 20.67 11.78
CA LEU A 95 -2.58 20.74 13.12
C LEU A 95 -1.38 21.69 13.16
N PRO A 96 -1.21 22.47 14.25
CA PRO A 96 -0.03 23.30 14.42
C PRO A 96 1.24 22.44 14.38
N PHE A 97 2.16 22.78 13.47
CA PHE A 97 3.41 22.04 13.30
C PHE A 97 4.19 21.92 14.61
N GLY A 98 4.62 20.70 14.93
CA GLY A 98 5.38 20.40 16.15
C GLY A 98 4.52 20.32 17.42
N SER A 99 3.21 20.56 17.35
CA SER A 99 2.30 20.33 18.48
C SER A 99 2.23 18.85 18.85
N ALA A 100 1.85 18.54 20.11
CA ALA A 100 1.71 17.17 20.57
C ALA A 100 0.76 16.34 19.69
N ALA A 101 -0.36 16.93 19.26
CA ALA A 101 -1.31 16.28 18.36
C ALA A 101 -0.67 15.95 17.00
N PHE A 102 0.00 16.93 16.36
CA PHE A 102 0.69 16.72 15.08
C PHE A 102 1.72 15.59 15.19
N MET A 103 2.51 15.58 16.26
CA MET A 103 3.58 14.60 16.45
C MET A 103 3.05 13.17 16.69
N VAL A 104 1.96 13.03 17.44
CA VAL A 104 1.30 11.73 17.67
C VAL A 104 0.67 11.22 16.37
N ASP A 105 -0.09 12.07 15.68
CA ASP A 105 -0.82 11.68 14.48
C ASP A 105 0.15 11.36 13.32
N ALA A 106 1.23 12.13 13.17
CA ALA A 106 2.27 11.84 12.18
C ALA A 106 2.97 10.50 12.46
N GLN A 107 3.23 10.15 13.72
CA GLN A 107 3.79 8.84 14.07
C GLN A 107 2.81 7.70 13.75
N MET A 108 1.53 7.90 14.05
CA MET A 108 0.47 6.90 13.88
C MET A 108 0.03 6.69 12.43
N ALA A 109 0.48 7.56 11.51
CA ALA A 109 0.12 7.47 10.10
C ALA A 109 0.62 6.21 9.39
N SER A 110 1.61 5.53 9.96
CA SER A 110 2.06 4.22 9.48
C SER A 110 2.32 3.25 10.62
N SER A 111 2.20 1.95 10.34
CA SER A 111 2.40 0.90 11.35
C SER A 111 3.72 0.14 11.18
N TRP A 112 4.65 0.69 10.40
CA TRP A 112 5.90 0.03 10.03
C TRP A 112 6.69 -0.50 11.22
N GLU A 113 6.87 0.31 12.26
CA GLU A 113 7.63 -0.08 13.46
C GLU A 113 6.87 -1.05 14.37
N ARG A 114 5.53 -0.96 14.39
CA ARG A 114 4.69 -1.91 15.12
C ARG A 114 4.74 -3.29 14.47
N ASN A 115 4.84 -3.34 13.15
CA ASN A 115 4.78 -4.56 12.35
C ASN A 115 6.02 -4.67 11.43
N PRO A 116 7.24 -4.82 11.98
CA PRO A 116 8.48 -4.72 11.20
C PRO A 116 8.62 -5.84 10.14
N ILE A 117 8.01 -7.00 10.38
CA ILE A 117 7.95 -8.09 9.38
C ILE A 117 7.19 -7.64 8.14
N TYR A 118 6.13 -6.84 8.30
CA TYR A 118 5.34 -6.34 7.17
C TYR A 118 6.19 -5.47 6.25
N ALA A 119 6.92 -4.50 6.80
CA ALA A 119 7.86 -3.68 6.03
C ALA A 119 8.96 -4.54 5.38
N THR A 120 9.51 -5.51 6.11
CA THR A 120 10.65 -6.34 5.68
C THR A 120 10.33 -7.28 4.53
N LEU A 121 9.12 -7.86 4.53
CA LEU A 121 8.66 -8.78 3.48
C LEU A 121 7.82 -8.08 2.41
N HIS A 122 7.62 -6.76 2.48
CA HIS A 122 6.62 -6.06 1.70
C HIS A 122 6.71 -6.31 0.19
N GLU A 123 7.87 -6.01 -0.42
CA GLU A 123 8.04 -6.18 -1.88
C GLU A 123 8.05 -7.66 -2.30
N SER A 124 8.33 -8.60 -1.38
CA SER A 124 8.39 -10.04 -1.71
C SER A 124 7.03 -10.60 -2.14
N SER A 125 5.93 -9.92 -1.77
CA SER A 125 4.58 -10.27 -2.23
C SER A 125 4.40 -10.20 -3.75
N TYR A 126 5.24 -9.43 -4.44
CA TYR A 126 5.25 -9.29 -5.90
C TYR A 126 6.49 -9.91 -6.57
N ALA A 127 7.29 -10.67 -5.82
CA ALA A 127 8.52 -11.27 -6.32
C ALA A 127 8.27 -12.62 -7.02
N ASP A 128 7.40 -12.65 -8.02
CA ASP A 128 7.09 -13.86 -8.82
C ASP A 128 8.17 -14.09 -9.88
N GLY A 129 9.26 -14.79 -9.52
CA GLY A 129 10.33 -15.15 -10.44
C GLY A 129 11.41 -14.07 -10.64
N GLY A 130 11.90 -13.47 -9.56
CA GLY A 130 13.01 -12.52 -9.64
C GLY A 130 13.34 -11.83 -8.31
N ALA A 131 14.38 -10.99 -8.32
CA ALA A 131 14.73 -10.13 -7.18
C ALA A 131 14.07 -8.75 -7.33
N THR A 132 13.54 -8.21 -6.23
CA THR A 132 12.81 -6.94 -6.25
C THR A 132 13.73 -5.74 -6.36
N ARG A 133 14.92 -5.81 -5.75
CA ARG A 133 16.00 -4.83 -5.74
C ARG A 133 15.56 -3.41 -5.34
N TRP A 134 14.55 -3.30 -4.46
CA TRP A 134 13.93 -2.02 -4.11
C TRP A 134 13.16 -1.40 -5.28
N SER A 135 12.30 -2.17 -5.93
CA SER A 135 11.59 -1.74 -7.16
C SER A 135 10.74 -0.50 -6.94
N ALA A 136 10.02 -0.44 -5.82
CA ALA A 136 9.25 0.74 -5.40
C ALA A 136 10.13 2.00 -5.36
N HIS A 137 11.33 1.88 -4.79
CA HIS A 137 12.28 2.98 -4.68
C HIS A 137 12.95 3.35 -6.01
N ARG A 138 13.38 2.35 -6.81
CA ARG A 138 14.03 2.61 -8.11
C ARG A 138 13.10 3.30 -9.10
N LEU A 139 11.82 2.99 -9.03
CA LEU A 139 10.79 3.55 -9.89
C LEU A 139 10.06 4.75 -9.29
N ALA A 140 10.48 5.17 -8.09
CA ALA A 140 9.86 6.32 -7.43
C ALA A 140 10.03 7.58 -8.29
N PRO A 141 8.94 8.34 -8.49
CA PRO A 141 9.02 9.68 -9.06
C PRO A 141 9.95 10.57 -8.25
N GLU A 142 10.60 11.55 -8.90
CA GLU A 142 11.36 12.57 -8.18
C GLU A 142 10.47 13.32 -7.18
N GLU A 143 9.21 13.56 -7.55
CA GLU A 143 8.21 14.22 -6.73
C GLU A 143 7.91 13.46 -5.42
N ALA A 144 8.05 12.12 -5.41
CA ALA A 144 7.89 11.29 -4.20
C ALA A 144 9.15 11.25 -3.34
N MET A 145 10.31 11.57 -3.92
CA MET A 145 11.61 11.52 -3.24
C MET A 145 11.98 12.86 -2.62
N THR A 146 11.76 13.95 -3.35
CA THR A 146 12.17 15.31 -2.98
C THR A 146 11.05 16.34 -3.12
N GLY A 147 9.99 16.03 -3.87
CA GLY A 147 8.85 16.92 -4.08
C GLY A 147 7.73 16.80 -3.05
N ASP A 148 6.49 17.02 -3.46
CA ASP A 148 5.29 17.06 -2.62
C ASP A 148 4.33 15.90 -2.88
N LEU A 149 4.76 14.88 -3.62
CA LEU A 149 3.96 13.68 -3.83
C LEU A 149 4.03 12.81 -2.57
N LEU A 150 2.90 12.66 -1.88
CA LEU A 150 2.79 11.69 -0.80
C LEU A 150 2.96 10.28 -1.38
N GLY A 151 3.65 9.42 -0.64
CA GLY A 151 3.76 8.01 -1.00
C GLY A 151 2.45 7.26 -0.79
N ALA A 152 2.49 5.95 -0.86
CA ALA A 152 1.41 5.08 -0.44
C ALA A 152 1.99 4.01 0.48
N GLU A 153 1.76 2.73 0.18
CA GLU A 153 2.34 1.61 0.92
C GLU A 153 3.73 1.20 0.40
N HIS A 154 4.37 2.06 -0.41
CA HIS A 154 5.69 1.82 -0.96
C HIS A 154 6.77 1.82 0.13
N VAL A 155 7.55 0.75 0.18
CA VAL A 155 8.67 0.58 1.11
C VAL A 155 9.97 1.00 0.46
N PHE A 156 10.81 1.70 1.22
CA PHE A 156 12.08 2.25 0.76
C PHE A 156 13.27 1.77 1.60
N PRO A 157 14.46 1.62 1.01
CA PRO A 157 15.64 1.15 1.75
C PRO A 157 16.03 2.06 2.92
N TRP A 158 15.82 3.38 2.79
CA TRP A 158 16.12 4.36 3.83
C TRP A 158 15.23 4.23 5.08
N MET A 159 14.10 3.51 5.00
CA MET A 159 13.21 3.34 6.16
C MET A 159 13.91 2.64 7.32
N TRP A 160 14.87 1.76 7.02
CA TRP A 160 15.66 1.08 8.06
C TRP A 160 16.68 1.98 8.77
N ASP A 161 16.89 3.21 8.30
CA ASP A 161 17.69 4.21 8.98
C ASP A 161 16.81 5.14 9.84
N ASP A 162 15.65 5.54 9.30
CA ASP A 162 14.74 6.56 9.86
C ASP A 162 13.71 6.04 10.88
N TYR A 163 13.32 4.77 10.77
CA TYR A 163 12.42 4.13 11.72
C TYR A 163 13.25 3.25 12.65
N SER A 164 13.42 3.65 13.91
CA SER A 164 14.28 2.90 14.83
C SER A 164 13.80 1.47 15.06
N GLY A 165 12.48 1.25 15.08
CA GLY A 165 11.86 -0.09 15.18
C GLY A 165 12.16 -1.02 14.00
N LEU A 166 12.64 -0.52 12.86
CA LEU A 166 13.03 -1.34 11.71
C LEU A 166 14.50 -1.76 11.74
N ARG A 167 15.39 -1.02 12.41
CA ARG A 167 16.86 -1.15 12.32
C ARG A 167 17.38 -2.58 12.47
N ALA A 168 16.80 -3.35 13.39
CA ALA A 168 17.20 -4.75 13.63
C ALA A 168 17.04 -5.64 12.38
N HIS A 169 16.17 -5.27 11.44
CA HIS A 169 15.91 -6.02 10.21
C HIS A 169 16.69 -5.47 9.00
N ARG A 170 17.56 -4.47 9.17
CA ARG A 170 18.22 -3.75 8.05
C ARG A 170 18.99 -4.68 7.12
N GLU A 171 19.82 -5.54 7.68
CA GLU A 171 20.61 -6.50 6.90
C GLU A 171 19.70 -7.49 6.16
N VAL A 172 18.71 -8.05 6.87
CA VAL A 172 17.74 -9.00 6.29
C VAL A 172 16.97 -8.35 5.13
N ALA A 173 16.52 -7.11 5.29
CA ALA A 173 15.79 -6.40 4.25
C ALA A 173 16.64 -6.19 2.98
N GLN A 174 17.93 -5.86 3.13
CA GLN A 174 18.86 -5.74 1.99
C GLN A 174 19.09 -7.09 1.30
N LEU A 175 19.22 -8.18 2.06
CA LEU A 175 19.36 -9.53 1.50
C LEU A 175 18.11 -9.96 0.74
N LEU A 176 16.92 -9.72 1.30
CA LEU A 176 15.65 -10.08 0.67
C LEU A 176 15.38 -9.31 -0.62
N ALA A 177 15.75 -8.04 -0.67
CA ALA A 177 15.64 -7.24 -1.90
C ALA A 177 16.50 -7.83 -3.04
N GLN A 178 17.64 -8.45 -2.72
CA GLN A 178 18.52 -9.09 -3.70
C GLN A 178 18.18 -10.57 -3.95
N HIS A 179 17.29 -11.16 -3.16
CA HIS A 179 17.00 -12.58 -3.22
C HIS A 179 16.33 -12.95 -4.56
N PRO A 180 16.85 -13.94 -5.30
CA PRO A 180 16.22 -14.40 -6.54
C PRO A 180 15.05 -15.32 -6.21
N TRP A 181 13.87 -14.72 -5.98
CA TRP A 181 12.67 -15.46 -5.61
C TRP A 181 12.27 -16.45 -6.72
N PRO A 182 11.81 -17.66 -6.36
CA PRO A 182 11.27 -18.59 -7.34
C PRO A 182 9.96 -18.03 -7.91
N ARG A 183 9.43 -18.71 -8.93
CA ARG A 183 8.03 -18.47 -9.32
C ARG A 183 7.12 -18.82 -8.15
N LEU A 184 6.32 -17.86 -7.72
CA LEU A 184 5.36 -17.96 -6.63
C LEU A 184 4.06 -18.61 -7.11
N TYR A 185 3.72 -18.44 -8.39
CA TYR A 185 2.47 -18.94 -8.96
C TYR A 185 2.68 -19.94 -10.11
N ASP A 186 1.84 -20.97 -10.14
CA ASP A 186 1.68 -21.87 -11.27
C ASP A 186 0.35 -21.55 -11.96
N ALA A 187 0.42 -20.71 -13.00
CA ALA A 187 -0.75 -20.24 -13.74
C ALA A 187 -1.54 -21.39 -14.38
N ASP A 188 -0.86 -22.44 -14.87
CA ASP A 188 -1.52 -23.60 -15.49
C ASP A 188 -2.30 -24.42 -14.45
N ARG A 189 -1.81 -24.51 -13.22
CA ARG A 189 -2.56 -25.13 -12.11
C ARG A 189 -3.75 -24.28 -11.71
N LEU A 190 -3.57 -22.97 -11.59
CA LEU A 190 -4.65 -22.03 -11.24
C LEU A 190 -5.77 -21.99 -12.31
N ALA A 191 -5.43 -22.11 -13.59
CA ALA A 191 -6.39 -22.20 -14.69
C ALA A 191 -7.24 -23.49 -14.64
N ARG A 192 -6.81 -24.51 -13.89
CA ARG A 192 -7.55 -25.76 -13.68
C ARG A 192 -8.12 -25.89 -12.27
N ASN A 193 -8.09 -24.82 -11.48
CA ASN A 193 -8.64 -24.81 -10.12
C ASN A 193 -10.10 -25.29 -10.08
N GLU A 194 -10.42 -26.07 -9.05
CA GLU A 194 -11.76 -26.62 -8.81
C GLU A 194 -12.41 -26.03 -7.55
N VAL A 195 -11.64 -25.32 -6.71
CA VAL A 195 -12.16 -24.69 -5.49
C VAL A 195 -12.89 -23.40 -5.85
N PRO A 196 -14.15 -23.18 -5.45
CA PRO A 196 -14.83 -21.91 -5.65
C PRO A 196 -14.08 -20.75 -4.97
N VAL A 197 -13.85 -19.66 -5.70
CA VAL A 197 -13.18 -18.46 -5.16
C VAL A 197 -14.05 -17.24 -5.40
N ALA A 198 -14.17 -16.37 -4.41
CA ALA A 198 -14.71 -15.02 -4.57
C ALA A 198 -13.70 -14.00 -4.06
N ALA A 199 -13.59 -12.88 -4.76
CA ALA A 199 -12.65 -11.82 -4.42
C ALA A 199 -13.29 -10.44 -4.52
N THR A 200 -12.89 -9.51 -3.66
CA THR A 200 -13.13 -8.07 -3.92
C THR A 200 -12.00 -7.48 -4.74
N VAL A 201 -12.36 -6.57 -5.65
CA VAL A 201 -11.44 -5.70 -6.38
C VAL A 201 -11.98 -4.27 -6.27
N TYR A 202 -11.21 -3.38 -5.66
CA TYR A 202 -11.64 -1.99 -5.50
C TYR A 202 -11.22 -1.15 -6.70
N VAL A 203 -12.12 -0.28 -7.17
CA VAL A 203 -11.93 0.48 -8.41
C VAL A 203 -10.74 1.43 -8.32
N ASP A 204 -10.62 2.13 -7.19
CA ASP A 204 -9.62 3.18 -6.93
C ASP A 204 -8.54 2.72 -5.93
N ASP A 205 -8.28 1.40 -5.85
CA ASP A 205 -7.25 0.86 -4.96
C ASP A 205 -5.87 1.44 -5.30
N VAL A 206 -5.22 2.02 -4.30
CA VAL A 206 -3.91 2.66 -4.46
C VAL A 206 -2.76 1.65 -4.32
N TYR A 207 -3.02 0.52 -3.65
CA TYR A 207 -2.00 -0.49 -3.31
C TYR A 207 -2.02 -1.67 -4.27
N VAL A 208 -3.18 -1.99 -4.85
CA VAL A 208 -3.35 -3.12 -5.78
C VAL A 208 -3.91 -2.63 -7.11
N GLU A 209 -3.12 -2.78 -8.19
CA GLU A 209 -3.56 -2.37 -9.52
C GLU A 209 -4.75 -3.20 -10.02
N ARG A 210 -5.90 -2.54 -10.20
CA ARG A 210 -7.17 -3.16 -10.63
C ARG A 210 -7.00 -4.01 -11.88
N SER A 211 -6.35 -3.49 -12.91
CA SER A 211 -6.24 -4.22 -14.19
C SER A 211 -5.48 -5.54 -14.05
N PHE A 212 -4.49 -5.60 -13.16
CA PHE A 212 -3.75 -6.83 -12.86
C PHE A 212 -4.54 -7.80 -11.98
N ALA A 213 -5.32 -7.28 -11.03
CA ALA A 213 -6.25 -8.08 -10.23
C ALA A 213 -7.34 -8.72 -11.11
N GLU A 214 -7.90 -7.98 -12.07
CA GLU A 214 -8.89 -8.48 -13.03
C GLU A 214 -8.31 -9.50 -14.02
N GLU A 215 -7.06 -9.34 -14.43
CA GLU A 215 -6.34 -10.35 -15.21
C GLU A 215 -6.20 -11.65 -14.43
N THR A 216 -5.79 -11.57 -13.17
CA THR A 216 -5.71 -12.73 -12.26
C THR A 216 -7.07 -13.40 -12.10
N ALA A 217 -8.12 -12.60 -11.87
CA ALA A 217 -9.48 -13.11 -11.75
C ALA A 217 -9.94 -13.90 -13.00
N ARG A 218 -9.56 -13.47 -14.20
CA ARG A 218 -9.84 -14.19 -15.46
C ARG A 218 -9.00 -15.45 -15.63
N GLY A 219 -7.77 -15.47 -15.09
CA GLY A 219 -6.84 -16.60 -15.21
C GLY A 219 -7.13 -17.77 -14.26
N VAL A 220 -7.78 -17.52 -13.12
CA VAL A 220 -8.09 -18.55 -12.12
C VAL A 220 -9.49 -19.13 -12.37
N ARG A 221 -9.59 -20.42 -12.71
CA ARG A 221 -10.89 -21.08 -12.88
C ARG A 221 -11.68 -21.07 -11.58
N GLY A 222 -12.97 -20.71 -11.65
CA GLY A 222 -13.87 -20.69 -10.50
C GLY A 222 -13.75 -19.45 -9.61
N LEU A 223 -12.87 -18.50 -9.95
CA LEU A 223 -12.79 -17.20 -9.28
C LEU A 223 -13.82 -16.23 -9.87
N ARG A 224 -14.58 -15.58 -8.99
CA ARG A 224 -15.44 -14.44 -9.34
C ARG A 224 -15.03 -13.20 -8.56
N ALA A 225 -14.75 -12.13 -9.30
CA ALA A 225 -14.43 -10.83 -8.72
C ALA A 225 -15.70 -9.98 -8.58
N TRP A 226 -15.89 -9.40 -7.41
CA TRP A 226 -16.78 -8.26 -7.21
C TRP A 226 -15.94 -6.99 -7.33
N VAL A 227 -16.02 -6.35 -8.50
CA VAL A 227 -15.39 -5.05 -8.76
C VAL A 227 -16.33 -3.96 -8.24
N THR A 228 -15.84 -3.08 -7.35
CA THR A 228 -16.68 -2.05 -6.73
C THR A 228 -15.92 -0.77 -6.39
N ASN A 229 -16.60 0.37 -6.49
CA ASN A 229 -16.21 1.65 -5.91
C ASN A 229 -16.97 1.96 -4.60
N GLU A 230 -17.69 0.95 -4.08
CA GLU A 230 -18.26 0.82 -2.72
C GLU A 230 -17.34 1.36 -1.61
N TYR A 231 -16.07 0.97 -1.74
CA TYR A 231 -15.08 1.01 -0.67
C TYR A 231 -13.70 1.30 -1.24
N ALA A 232 -12.82 1.82 -0.40
CA ALA A 232 -11.39 1.81 -0.65
C ALA A 232 -10.76 0.48 -0.21
N HIS A 233 -9.42 0.39 -0.25
CA HIS A 233 -8.68 -0.83 0.07
C HIS A 233 -9.02 -1.41 1.46
N ASN A 234 -9.33 -0.54 2.42
CA ASN A 234 -9.71 -0.93 3.77
C ASN A 234 -11.15 -1.48 3.90
N GLY A 235 -11.82 -1.83 2.81
CA GLY A 235 -13.22 -2.25 2.79
C GLY A 235 -13.56 -3.30 3.85
N LEU A 236 -12.75 -4.35 4.02
CA LEU A 236 -13.00 -5.39 5.03
C LEU A 236 -13.07 -4.82 6.47
N ARG A 237 -12.28 -3.79 6.77
CA ARG A 237 -12.30 -3.11 8.07
C ARG A 237 -13.49 -2.13 8.17
N ALA A 238 -13.89 -1.52 7.06
CA ALA A 238 -14.99 -0.57 7.02
C ALA A 238 -16.36 -1.26 7.13
N ASP A 239 -16.55 -2.40 6.46
CA ASP A 239 -17.84 -3.09 6.37
C ASP A 239 -17.67 -4.61 6.14
N GLY A 240 -17.02 -5.26 7.12
CA GLY A 240 -16.66 -6.67 7.03
C GLY A 240 -17.86 -7.61 6.92
N GLU A 241 -18.98 -7.30 7.57
CA GLU A 241 -20.20 -8.12 7.50
C GLU A 241 -20.75 -8.17 6.08
N ARG A 242 -20.94 -7.02 5.44
CA ARG A 242 -21.42 -6.95 4.05
C ARG A 242 -20.45 -7.60 3.07
N ILE A 243 -19.15 -7.34 3.21
CA ILE A 243 -18.15 -7.89 2.30
C ILE A 243 -18.07 -9.39 2.41
N VAL A 244 -17.89 -9.93 3.63
CA VAL A 244 -17.78 -11.38 3.82
C VAL A 244 -19.10 -12.06 3.46
N GLY A 245 -20.24 -11.50 3.85
CA GLY A 245 -21.57 -12.02 3.49
C GLY A 245 -21.75 -12.13 1.97
N ARG A 246 -21.44 -11.06 1.23
CA ARG A 246 -21.53 -11.07 -0.23
C ARG A 246 -20.57 -12.06 -0.88
N LEU A 247 -19.31 -12.14 -0.43
CA LEU A 247 -18.35 -13.10 -0.97
C LEU A 247 -18.77 -14.55 -0.70
N LEU A 248 -19.37 -14.84 0.46
CA LEU A 248 -19.95 -16.14 0.80
C LEU A 248 -21.12 -16.50 -0.12
N ASP A 249 -22.04 -15.56 -0.35
CA ASP A 249 -23.17 -15.75 -1.26
C ASP A 249 -22.70 -15.93 -2.69
N MET A 250 -21.64 -15.22 -3.10
CA MET A 250 -20.96 -15.49 -4.35
C MET A 250 -20.52 -16.95 -4.36
N VAL A 251 -19.52 -17.38 -3.57
CA VAL A 251 -18.95 -18.76 -3.64
C VAL A 251 -19.99 -19.88 -3.55
N ARG A 252 -21.15 -19.63 -2.93
CA ARG A 252 -22.25 -20.61 -2.77
C ARG A 252 -23.40 -20.47 -3.79
N GLY A 253 -23.31 -19.55 -4.75
CA GLY A 253 -24.28 -19.40 -5.84
C GLY A 253 -25.61 -18.74 -5.44
N ARG A 254 -25.58 -17.83 -4.46
CA ARG A 254 -26.74 -17.11 -3.92
C ARG A 254 -26.70 -15.59 -4.16
N ALA A 255 -25.60 -15.08 -4.71
CA ALA A 255 -25.40 -13.65 -4.99
C ALA A 255 -26.04 -13.20 -6.29
#